data_AF-A0A919ACT3-F1
#
_entry.id   AF-A0A919ACT3-F1
#
_cell.length_a   1.000
_cell.length_b   1.000
_cell.length_c   1.000
_cell.angle_alpha   90.00
_cell.angle_beta   90.00
_cell.angle_gamma   90.00
#
_symmetry.space_group_name_H-M   'P 1'
#
loop_
_entity.id
_entity.type
_entity.pdbx_description
1 polymer ?
#
loop_
_entity_poly.entity_id
_entity_poly.type
_entity_poly.pdbx_seq_one_letter_code
_entity_poly.pdbx_strand_id
1 'polypeptide(L)'
;MTAPSTPAGRRRLAAPTVAMLPRFADSLSFLYLDVVRVLQDDTGVLAEVTSDRRGRETVYLPTAALSCVLLGPGTSITARALATLARHGTTVVVTGSGGVRCYAATQPDSLTTVWLERQARSWADDSRRLAVATAMYERRFGKGSVPPGTSLAQLRGMEGQRVKAQYRLLAQQYKIGRFRRSYDPAQWDTQDPVNLALSSANTCLYGIVHAAVLALGCSPALGFVHSGNQQAFVYDVADLYKAELTIPLAFSLNASANPEAEARRSFRNGLRLFRLLPRIIHDVQCLLDPDGDRQNPIPRRNSSTCGTPWPAPFPAAPTTAEPHDNPQLEGTAPMASMTVLATTAVPDHLRGALTRWLLEVTPELYVGTVSARVRDELWASITACVRNGTAVLAYPSDNEQGFELRTAGEQRRSPLDFDGLTLVAFREEGQQTAKPF
;
A
#
# COMPACT_ATOMS: atom_id res chain seq x y z
N MET A 1 7.60 56.99 -12.14
CA MET A 1 7.56 55.68 -12.83
C MET A 1 7.46 54.60 -11.77
N THR A 2 6.24 54.19 -11.43
CA THR A 2 5.94 53.14 -10.46
C THR A 2 5.86 51.79 -11.19
N ALA A 3 6.60 50.79 -10.71
CA ALA A 3 6.63 49.44 -11.28
C ALA A 3 5.25 48.77 -11.20
N PRO A 4 4.86 47.93 -12.18
CA PRO A 4 3.57 47.27 -12.17
C PRO A 4 3.55 46.14 -11.13
N SER A 5 2.55 46.18 -10.26
CA SER A 5 2.23 45.14 -9.28
C SER A 5 1.87 43.82 -9.97
N THR A 6 2.55 42.74 -9.59
CA THR A 6 2.28 41.38 -10.06
C THR A 6 0.94 40.88 -9.52
N PRO A 7 0.05 40.28 -10.33
CA PRO A 7 -1.26 39.82 -9.85
C PRO A 7 -1.12 38.56 -8.98
N ALA A 8 -1.69 38.60 -7.77
CA ALA A 8 -1.67 37.58 -6.73
C ALA A 8 -2.52 36.32 -7.03
N GLY A 9 -2.64 35.90 -8.29
CA GLY A 9 -3.60 34.89 -8.75
C GLY A 9 -3.01 33.61 -9.37
N ARG A 10 -1.75 33.28 -9.08
CA ARG A 10 -1.09 32.04 -9.57
C ARG A 10 -0.34 31.32 -8.45
N ARG A 11 -1.03 31.03 -7.34
CA ARG A 11 -0.60 29.91 -6.52
C ARG A 11 -1.00 28.65 -7.31
N ARG A 12 -0.12 28.18 -8.21
CA ARG A 12 -0.21 26.79 -8.70
C ARG A 12 -0.42 25.97 -7.44
N LEU A 13 -1.44 25.11 -7.39
CA LEU A 13 -1.42 23.98 -6.49
C LEU A 13 -0.03 23.36 -6.69
N ALA A 14 0.86 23.63 -5.74
CA ALA A 14 2.24 23.19 -5.85
C ALA A 14 2.19 21.69 -6.07
N ALA A 15 3.15 21.12 -6.80
CA ALA A 15 3.37 19.68 -6.76
C ALA A 15 3.15 19.22 -5.31
N PRO A 16 2.30 18.20 -5.06
CA PRO A 16 1.88 17.87 -3.71
C PRO A 16 3.10 17.87 -2.81
N THR A 17 3.13 18.78 -1.84
CA THR A 17 4.24 18.82 -0.90
C THR A 17 4.33 17.44 -0.25
N VAL A 18 5.50 16.97 0.16
CA VAL A 18 5.65 15.66 0.84
C VAL A 18 4.69 15.53 2.05
N ALA A 19 4.36 16.66 2.67
CA ALA A 19 3.33 16.86 3.68
C ALA A 19 1.87 16.52 3.27
N MET A 20 1.56 16.57 1.98
CA MET A 20 0.26 16.32 1.38
C MET A 20 0.12 14.88 0.91
N LEU A 21 1.20 14.11 0.77
CA LEU A 21 1.13 12.67 0.44
C LEU A 21 0.41 11.90 1.55
N PRO A 22 -0.50 10.98 1.22
CA PRO A 22 -1.23 10.27 2.26
C PRO A 22 -0.24 9.37 3.03
N ARG A 23 -0.51 9.23 4.33
CA ARG A 23 0.41 8.55 5.25
C ARG A 23 0.38 7.06 4.93
N PHE A 24 1.54 6.41 5.04
CA PHE A 24 1.72 4.99 4.69
C PHE A 24 0.75 4.02 5.40
N ALA A 25 0.19 4.42 6.55
CA ALA A 25 -0.78 3.63 7.31
C ALA A 25 -2.24 3.83 6.85
N ASP A 26 -2.56 4.94 6.17
CA ASP A 26 -3.93 5.37 5.87
C ASP A 26 -4.32 5.20 4.38
N SER A 27 -3.40 4.76 3.51
CA SER A 27 -3.61 4.77 2.04
C SER A 27 -2.87 3.68 1.26
N LEU A 28 -2.84 2.44 1.74
CA LEU A 28 -2.30 1.33 0.95
C LEU A 28 -3.30 0.87 -0.12
N SER A 29 -3.56 1.71 -1.11
CA SER A 29 -4.23 1.28 -2.33
C SER A 29 -3.16 0.79 -3.33
N PHE A 30 -3.20 -0.51 -3.60
CA PHE A 30 -2.43 -1.15 -4.65
C PHE A 30 -3.29 -1.22 -5.91
N LEU A 31 -2.72 -0.86 -7.05
CA LEU A 31 -3.38 -0.98 -8.33
C LEU A 31 -2.58 -1.91 -9.24
N TYR A 32 -3.21 -2.96 -9.75
CA TYR A 32 -2.62 -3.82 -10.77
C TYR A 32 -3.25 -3.48 -12.13
N LEU A 33 -2.40 -3.34 -13.14
CA LEU A 33 -2.78 -2.95 -14.49
C LEU A 33 -2.16 -3.91 -15.51
N ASP A 34 -2.97 -4.60 -16.30
CA ASP A 34 -2.52 -5.38 -17.45
C ASP A 34 -3.26 -5.02 -18.74
N VAL A 35 -2.55 -5.18 -19.86
CA VAL A 35 -3.09 -4.88 -21.20
C VAL A 35 -3.64 -3.44 -21.29
N VAL A 36 -2.88 -2.47 -20.77
CA VAL A 36 -3.27 -1.05 -20.78
C VAL A 36 -2.13 -0.13 -21.24
N ARG A 37 -2.47 1.07 -21.71
CA ARG A 37 -1.50 2.15 -21.92
C ARG A 37 -1.67 3.20 -20.83
N VAL A 38 -0.65 3.39 -20.00
CA VAL A 38 -0.63 4.41 -18.94
C VAL A 38 0.01 5.69 -19.48
N LEU A 39 -0.80 6.72 -19.62
CA LEU A 39 -0.38 8.01 -20.17
C LEU A 39 -0.76 9.15 -19.23
N GLN A 40 -0.22 10.32 -19.52
CA GLN A 40 -0.59 11.55 -18.81
C GLN A 40 -1.03 12.58 -19.84
N ASP A 41 -2.19 13.16 -19.62
CA ASP A 41 -2.70 14.31 -20.37
C ASP A 41 -2.64 15.59 -19.50
N ASP A 42 -3.46 16.59 -19.84
CA ASP A 42 -3.49 17.88 -19.14
C ASP A 42 -4.26 17.81 -17.82
N THR A 43 -5.09 16.78 -17.62
CA THR A 43 -5.92 16.61 -16.43
C THR A 43 -5.29 15.66 -15.41
N GLY A 44 -4.62 14.60 -15.86
CA GLY A 44 -4.06 13.61 -14.95
C GLY A 44 -3.37 12.43 -15.62
N VAL A 45 -3.08 11.41 -14.80
CA VAL A 45 -2.60 10.11 -15.29
C VAL A 45 -3.81 9.23 -15.52
N LEU A 46 -3.86 8.57 -16.67
CA LEU A 46 -4.96 7.70 -17.05
C LEU A 46 -4.44 6.37 -17.62
N ALA A 47 -5.23 5.32 -17.43
CA ALA A 47 -5.09 4.05 -18.11
C ALA A 47 -6.05 4.01 -19.31
N GLU A 48 -5.52 3.63 -20.45
CA GLU A 48 -6.25 3.48 -21.70
C GLU A 48 -6.30 2.02 -22.11
N VAL A 49 -7.51 1.56 -22.41
CA VAL A 49 -7.78 0.21 -22.91
C VAL A 49 -8.41 0.35 -24.29
N THR A 50 -7.86 -0.35 -25.28
CA THR A 50 -8.44 -0.41 -26.62
C THR A 50 -8.98 -1.81 -26.87
N SER A 51 -10.24 -1.90 -27.28
CA SER A 51 -10.90 -3.17 -27.62
C SER A 51 -11.70 -3.03 -28.90
N ASP A 52 -11.65 -4.05 -29.75
CA ASP A 52 -12.40 -4.08 -31.02
C ASP A 52 -13.91 -3.86 -30.83
N ARG A 53 -14.46 -4.30 -29.69
CA ARG A 53 -15.90 -4.21 -29.39
C ARG A 53 -16.33 -2.89 -28.77
N ARG A 54 -15.44 -2.20 -28.05
CA ARG A 54 -15.79 -1.01 -27.24
C ARG A 54 -15.02 0.25 -27.62
N GLY A 55 -14.12 0.15 -28.60
CA GLY A 55 -13.23 1.24 -28.97
C GLY A 55 -12.22 1.54 -27.86
N ARG A 56 -11.89 2.81 -27.69
CA ARG A 56 -10.91 3.31 -26.72
C ARG A 56 -11.64 3.75 -25.45
N GLU A 57 -11.37 3.07 -24.35
CA GLU A 57 -11.84 3.42 -23.01
C GLU A 57 -10.70 4.06 -22.20
N THR A 58 -11.01 5.05 -21.39
CA THR A 58 -10.03 5.75 -20.54
C THR A 58 -10.50 5.81 -19.09
N VAL A 59 -9.57 5.60 -18.16
CA VAL A 59 -9.82 5.59 -16.72
C VAL A 59 -8.75 6.42 -16.02
N TYR A 60 -9.14 7.49 -15.34
CA TYR A 60 -8.21 8.30 -14.54
C TYR A 60 -7.76 7.58 -13.28
N LEU A 61 -6.46 7.68 -12.99
CA LEU A 61 -5.84 7.04 -11.84
C LEU A 61 -5.69 8.06 -10.70
N PRO A 62 -6.18 7.76 -9.48
CA PRO A 62 -5.98 8.60 -8.30
C PRO A 62 -4.55 8.42 -7.77
N THR A 63 -3.58 8.90 -8.55
CA THR A 63 -2.15 8.66 -8.34
C THR A 63 -1.64 9.02 -6.95
N ALA A 64 -2.16 10.07 -6.32
CA ALA A 64 -1.71 10.45 -4.99
C ALA A 64 -2.31 9.57 -3.88
N ALA A 65 -3.45 8.91 -4.13
CA ALA A 65 -4.00 7.90 -3.23
C ALA A 65 -3.29 6.54 -3.34
N LEU A 66 -2.63 6.28 -4.48
CA LEU A 66 -1.94 5.03 -4.80
C LEU A 66 -0.54 4.98 -4.18
N SER A 67 -0.30 3.99 -3.31
CA SER A 67 1.03 3.75 -2.75
C SER A 67 1.92 2.93 -3.68
N CYS A 68 1.31 2.01 -4.45
CA CYS A 68 2.05 1.15 -5.36
C CYS A 68 1.20 0.75 -6.58
N VAL A 69 1.82 0.82 -7.77
CA VAL A 69 1.22 0.38 -9.02
C VAL A 69 2.02 -0.80 -9.57
N LEU A 70 1.35 -1.93 -9.79
CA LEU A 70 1.92 -3.12 -10.42
C LEU A 70 1.56 -3.13 -11.90
N LEU A 71 2.56 -2.99 -12.76
CA LEU A 71 2.42 -3.08 -14.21
C LEU A 71 2.57 -4.54 -14.63
N GLY A 72 1.48 -5.17 -15.05
CA GLY A 72 1.46 -6.51 -15.61
C GLY A 72 1.85 -6.55 -17.10
N PRO A 73 1.82 -7.75 -17.72
CA PRO A 73 2.13 -7.92 -19.13
C PRO A 73 1.17 -7.17 -20.06
N GLY A 74 1.68 -6.74 -21.21
CA GLY A 74 0.90 -5.95 -22.18
C GLY A 74 0.71 -4.49 -21.78
N THR A 75 1.32 -4.04 -20.68
CA THR A 75 1.22 -2.66 -20.20
C THR A 75 2.37 -1.81 -20.73
N SER A 76 2.06 -0.60 -21.18
CA SER A 76 3.06 0.44 -21.49
C SER A 76 2.83 1.67 -20.62
N ILE A 77 3.89 2.41 -20.30
CA ILE A 77 3.80 3.65 -19.52
C ILE A 77 4.66 4.73 -20.15
N THR A 78 4.11 5.95 -20.27
CA THR A 78 4.87 7.10 -20.74
C THR A 78 5.77 7.68 -19.64
N ALA A 79 6.90 8.29 -20.02
CA ALA A 79 7.81 8.93 -19.06
C ALA A 79 7.12 10.01 -18.21
N ARG A 80 6.18 10.78 -18.79
CA ARG A 80 5.39 11.79 -18.07
C ARG A 80 4.54 11.15 -16.97
N ALA A 81 3.80 10.08 -17.28
CA ALA A 81 2.99 9.36 -16.31
C ALA A 81 3.84 8.77 -15.18
N LEU A 82 4.97 8.12 -15.52
CA LEU A 82 5.90 7.56 -14.53
C LEU A 82 6.47 8.66 -13.60
N ALA A 83 6.88 9.79 -14.17
CA ALA A 83 7.39 10.92 -13.38
C ALA A 83 6.33 11.50 -12.44
N THR A 84 5.07 11.52 -12.84
CA THR A 84 3.96 11.97 -11.98
C THR A 84 3.68 11.00 -10.84
N LEU A 85 3.68 9.69 -11.11
CA LEU A 85 3.59 8.66 -10.06
C LEU A 85 4.73 8.79 -9.04
N ALA A 86 5.97 8.95 -9.52
CA ALA A 86 7.14 9.14 -8.64
C ALA A 86 7.01 10.40 -7.77
N ARG A 87 6.62 11.55 -8.35
CA ARG A 87 6.38 12.80 -7.59
C ARG A 87 5.27 12.67 -6.55
N HIS A 88 4.29 11.80 -6.81
CA HIS A 88 3.20 11.51 -5.87
C HIS A 88 3.57 10.42 -4.85
N GLY A 89 4.82 9.98 -4.81
CA GLY A 89 5.28 9.00 -3.83
C GLY A 89 4.75 7.59 -4.08
N THR A 90 4.34 7.28 -5.32
CA THR A 90 3.89 5.96 -5.75
C THR A 90 5.06 5.13 -6.27
N THR A 91 5.29 3.97 -5.67
CA THR A 91 6.24 2.98 -6.19
C THR A 91 5.63 2.28 -7.41
N VAL A 92 6.38 2.19 -8.51
CA VAL A 92 5.93 1.48 -9.71
C VAL A 92 6.74 0.22 -9.87
N VAL A 93 6.07 -0.93 -9.90
CA VAL A 93 6.70 -2.25 -9.99
C VAL A 93 6.29 -2.92 -11.29
N VAL A 94 7.28 -3.36 -12.08
CA VAL A 94 7.05 -4.15 -13.28
C VAL A 94 6.94 -5.61 -12.88
N THR A 95 5.80 -6.21 -13.20
CA THR A 95 5.41 -7.54 -12.73
C THR A 95 4.99 -8.48 -13.85
N GLY A 96 5.01 -9.78 -13.56
CA GLY A 96 4.35 -10.79 -14.39
C GLY A 96 2.83 -10.76 -14.23
N SER A 97 2.12 -11.57 -15.03
CA SER A 97 0.65 -11.63 -15.01
C SER A 97 0.11 -11.91 -13.60
N GLY A 98 -0.70 -10.99 -13.08
CA GLY A 98 -1.30 -11.07 -11.76
C GLY A 98 -0.35 -10.80 -10.60
N GLY A 99 0.76 -10.08 -10.81
CA GLY A 99 1.72 -9.74 -9.76
C GLY A 99 2.63 -10.91 -9.34
N VAL A 100 2.60 -12.02 -10.06
CA VAL A 100 3.25 -13.28 -9.69
C VAL A 100 4.77 -13.31 -9.90
N ARG A 101 5.34 -12.27 -10.51
CA ARG A 101 6.78 -12.09 -10.65
C ARG A 101 7.06 -10.60 -10.50
N CYS A 102 8.20 -10.24 -9.93
CA CYS A 102 8.66 -8.87 -9.87
C CYS A 102 9.98 -8.79 -10.66
N TYR A 103 10.02 -7.95 -11.69
CA TYR A 103 11.16 -7.81 -12.59
C TYR A 103 12.01 -6.59 -12.28
N ALA A 104 11.36 -5.46 -12.01
CA ALA A 104 12.01 -4.19 -11.71
C ALA A 104 11.05 -3.28 -10.94
N ALA A 105 11.57 -2.26 -10.28
CA ALA A 105 10.75 -1.21 -9.69
C ALA A 105 11.42 0.16 -9.81
N THR A 106 10.60 1.19 -9.84
CA THR A 106 10.99 2.59 -9.63
C THR A 106 10.45 3.02 -8.27
N GLN A 107 11.35 3.39 -7.37
CA GLN A 107 11.01 3.93 -6.05
C GLN A 107 11.09 5.46 -6.09
N PRO A 108 10.14 6.18 -5.47
CA PRO A 108 10.16 7.64 -5.42
C PRO A 108 11.21 8.13 -4.40
N ASP A 109 11.78 9.31 -4.65
CA ASP A 109 12.72 10.00 -3.75
C ASP A 109 12.09 10.40 -2.40
N SER A 110 10.77 10.58 -2.38
CA SER A 110 9.97 10.85 -1.19
C SER A 110 9.71 9.62 -0.29
N LEU A 111 10.24 8.45 -0.66
CA LEU A 111 10.16 7.25 0.15
C LEU A 111 11.09 7.37 1.37
N THR A 112 10.56 7.09 2.56
CA THR A 112 11.35 7.20 3.80
C THR A 112 12.41 6.10 3.87
N THR A 113 13.61 6.42 4.36
CA THR A 113 14.67 5.43 4.63
C THR A 113 14.49 4.70 5.96
N VAL A 114 13.49 5.03 6.78
CA VAL A 114 13.39 4.51 8.16
C VAL A 114 13.31 2.99 8.20
N TRP A 115 12.51 2.37 7.31
CA TRP A 115 12.42 0.91 7.24
C TRP A 115 13.71 0.27 6.72
N LEU A 116 14.38 0.90 5.75
CA LEU A 116 15.68 0.46 5.26
C LEU A 116 16.75 0.51 6.36
N GLU A 117 16.81 1.60 7.12
CA GLU A 117 17.75 1.78 8.23
C GLU A 117 17.50 0.76 9.35
N ARG A 118 16.24 0.52 9.71
CA ARG A 118 15.86 -0.51 10.69
C ARG A 118 16.25 -1.90 10.22
N GLN A 119 15.96 -2.23 8.96
CA GLN A 119 16.39 -3.48 8.36
C GLN A 119 17.91 -3.63 8.39
N ALA A 120 18.66 -2.61 7.96
CA ALA A 120 20.11 -2.65 7.94
C ALA A 120 20.72 -2.82 9.34
N ARG A 121 20.22 -2.10 10.35
CA ARG A 121 20.67 -2.24 11.74
C ARG A 121 20.38 -3.63 12.30
N SER A 122 19.17 -4.15 12.10
CA SER A 122 18.80 -5.49 12.57
C SER A 122 19.54 -6.59 11.81
N TRP A 123 19.89 -6.36 10.55
CA TRP A 123 20.64 -7.31 9.73
C TRP A 123 22.13 -7.34 10.07
N ALA A 124 22.73 -6.19 10.39
CA ALA A 124 24.16 -6.04 10.64
C ALA A 124 24.59 -6.48 12.06
N ASP A 125 23.67 -6.49 13.03
CA ASP A 125 23.91 -6.96 14.40
C ASP A 125 23.47 -8.43 14.54
N ASP A 126 24.39 -9.33 14.87
CA ASP A 126 24.11 -10.77 14.94
C ASP A 126 23.03 -11.14 15.97
N SER A 127 22.95 -10.41 17.09
CA SER A 127 21.95 -10.66 18.13
C SER A 127 20.56 -10.23 17.67
N ARG A 128 20.45 -9.05 17.05
CA ARG A 128 19.19 -8.57 16.45
C ARG A 128 18.77 -9.44 15.27
N ARG A 129 19.73 -9.88 14.45
CA ARG A 129 19.46 -10.75 13.31
C ARG A 129 18.88 -12.08 13.79
N LEU A 130 19.46 -12.67 14.83
CA LEU A 130 18.94 -13.89 15.44
C LEU A 130 17.55 -13.68 16.06
N ALA A 131 17.32 -12.53 16.71
CA ALA A 131 16.00 -12.19 17.27
C ALA A 131 14.93 -12.10 16.17
N VAL A 132 15.22 -11.44 15.05
CA VAL A 132 14.28 -11.36 13.91
C VAL A 132 14.05 -12.75 13.29
N ALA A 133 15.10 -13.55 13.09
CA ALA A 133 14.97 -14.92 12.58
C ALA A 133 14.13 -15.82 13.52
N THR A 134 14.30 -15.65 14.83
CA THR A 134 13.50 -16.35 15.85
C THR A 134 12.05 -15.92 15.77
N ALA A 135 11.77 -14.61 15.71
CA ALA A 135 10.41 -14.08 15.55
C ALA A 135 9.73 -14.58 14.26
N MET A 136 10.47 -14.65 13.15
CA MET A 136 9.98 -15.24 11.89
C MET A 136 9.59 -16.72 12.08
N TYR A 137 10.42 -17.50 12.76
CA TYR A 137 10.16 -18.91 13.04
C TYR A 137 8.93 -19.09 13.94
N GLU A 138 8.86 -18.36 15.05
CA GLU A 138 7.73 -18.40 15.98
C GLU A 138 6.42 -17.96 15.36
N ARG A 139 6.46 -17.03 14.41
CA ARG A 139 5.27 -16.61 13.66
C ARG A 139 4.70 -17.73 12.78
N ARG A 140 5.54 -18.66 12.32
CA ARG A 140 5.12 -19.83 11.54
C ARG A 140 4.66 -21.00 12.41
N PHE A 141 5.29 -21.19 13.56
CA PHE A 141 5.14 -22.41 14.36
C PHE A 141 4.60 -22.21 15.77
N GLY A 142 4.26 -20.97 16.14
CA GLY A 142 3.77 -20.57 17.46
C GLY A 142 4.86 -19.92 18.33
N LYS A 143 4.45 -18.95 19.16
CA LYS A 143 5.32 -18.32 20.17
C LYS A 143 5.84 -19.37 21.15
N GLY A 144 7.11 -19.28 21.54
CA GLY A 144 7.77 -20.22 22.44
C GLY A 144 8.16 -21.55 21.79
N SER A 145 8.07 -21.67 20.45
CA SER A 145 8.47 -22.87 19.73
C SER A 145 9.98 -23.02 19.54
N VAL A 146 10.76 -22.00 19.88
CA VAL A 146 12.22 -21.96 19.77
C VAL A 146 12.84 -22.04 21.17
N PRO A 147 13.66 -23.06 21.46
CA PRO A 147 14.38 -23.14 22.73
C PRO A 147 15.35 -21.95 22.92
N PRO A 148 15.55 -21.46 24.15
CA PRO A 148 16.56 -20.44 24.44
C PRO A 148 17.96 -20.88 23.99
N GLY A 149 18.76 -19.93 23.46
CA GLY A 149 20.12 -20.21 22.99
C GLY A 149 20.21 -20.92 21.64
N THR A 150 19.09 -21.11 20.93
CA THR A 150 19.09 -21.68 19.58
C THR A 150 19.79 -20.75 18.59
N SER A 151 20.81 -21.25 17.90
CA SER A 151 21.53 -20.53 16.85
C SER A 151 20.77 -20.48 15.52
N LEU A 152 21.16 -19.58 14.63
CA LEU A 152 20.56 -19.47 13.28
C LEU A 152 20.67 -20.77 12.47
N ALA A 153 21.78 -21.49 12.59
CA ALA A 153 21.97 -22.77 11.91
C ALA A 153 21.01 -23.85 12.43
N GLN A 154 20.78 -23.89 13.75
CA GLN A 154 19.82 -24.80 14.36
C GLN A 154 18.37 -24.45 13.97
N LEU A 155 18.01 -23.16 13.94
CA LEU A 155 16.69 -22.70 13.45
C LEU A 155 16.40 -23.21 12.04
N ARG A 156 17.35 -23.06 11.09
CA ARG A 156 17.23 -23.58 9.72
C ARG A 156 17.05 -25.10 9.71
N GLY A 157 17.77 -25.83 10.57
CA GLY A 157 17.64 -27.28 10.72
C GLY A 157 16.25 -27.70 11.19
N MET A 158 15.74 -27.05 12.24
CA MET A 158 14.41 -27.27 12.79
C MET A 158 13.31 -26.98 11.75
N GLU A 159 13.46 -25.89 11.01
CA GLU A 159 12.54 -25.52 9.93
C GLU A 159 12.50 -26.59 8.84
N GLY A 160 13.66 -27.06 8.39
CA GLY A 160 13.76 -28.12 7.39
C GLY A 160 13.06 -29.42 7.84
N GLN A 161 13.12 -29.75 9.13
CA GLN A 161 12.39 -30.91 9.68
C GLN A 161 10.88 -30.69 9.66
N ARG A 162 10.39 -29.51 10.05
CA ARG A 162 8.96 -29.14 10.02
C ARG A 162 8.41 -29.18 8.61
N VAL A 163 9.10 -28.59 7.63
CA VAL A 163 8.67 -28.61 6.22
C VAL A 163 8.64 -30.04 5.67
N LYS A 164 9.66 -30.88 5.97
CA LYS A 164 9.65 -32.30 5.59
C LYS A 164 8.51 -33.08 6.24
N ALA A 165 8.10 -32.74 7.45
CA ALA A 165 6.95 -33.35 8.10
C ALA A 165 5.64 -32.92 7.42
N GLN A 166 5.48 -31.64 7.09
CA GLN A 166 4.32 -31.13 6.36
C GLN A 166 4.17 -31.79 4.98
N TYR A 167 5.27 -31.95 4.22
CA TYR A 167 5.25 -32.67 2.95
C TYR A 167 4.84 -34.13 3.10
N ARG A 168 5.26 -34.82 4.16
CA ARG A 168 4.85 -36.20 4.43
C ARG A 168 3.35 -36.30 4.72
N LEU A 169 2.82 -35.39 5.54
CA LEU A 169 1.40 -35.33 5.86
C LEU A 169 0.56 -35.08 4.60
N LEU A 170 0.93 -34.11 3.78
CA LEU A 170 0.20 -33.81 2.54
C LEU A 170 0.35 -34.92 1.50
N ALA A 171 1.53 -35.53 1.37
CA ALA A 171 1.71 -36.69 0.49
C ALA A 171 0.75 -37.83 0.89
N GLN A 172 0.63 -38.11 2.18
CA GLN A 172 -0.31 -39.10 2.70
C GLN A 172 -1.77 -38.69 2.43
N GLN A 173 -2.15 -37.45 2.71
CA GLN A 173 -3.50 -36.92 2.49
C GLN A 173 -3.93 -37.02 1.02
N TYR A 174 -3.04 -36.68 0.09
CA TYR A 174 -3.31 -36.72 -1.35
C TYR A 174 -2.95 -38.06 -2.00
N LYS A 175 -2.59 -39.08 -1.21
CA LYS A 175 -2.21 -40.42 -1.68
C LYS A 175 -1.07 -40.41 -2.71
N ILE A 176 -0.16 -39.46 -2.55
CA ILE A 176 1.07 -39.36 -3.32
C ILE A 176 2.08 -40.30 -2.66
N GLY A 177 2.91 -40.97 -3.46
CA GLY A 177 4.01 -41.78 -2.95
C GLY A 177 5.05 -40.96 -2.20
N ARG A 178 6.31 -41.45 -2.16
CA ARG A 178 7.39 -40.73 -1.47
C ARG A 178 7.73 -39.42 -2.18
N PHE A 179 7.14 -38.32 -1.73
CA PHE A 179 7.43 -36.99 -2.27
C PHE A 179 8.79 -36.48 -1.78
N ARG A 180 9.58 -35.93 -2.71
CA ARG A 180 10.80 -35.19 -2.42
C ARG A 180 10.75 -33.87 -3.19
N ARG A 181 11.00 -32.76 -2.49
CA ARG A 181 11.17 -31.47 -3.16
C ARG A 181 12.41 -31.54 -4.06
N SER A 182 12.21 -31.31 -5.35
CA SER A 182 13.28 -31.22 -6.35
C SER A 182 13.12 -29.93 -7.12
N TYR A 183 14.25 -29.28 -7.42
CA TYR A 183 14.30 -28.14 -8.32
C TYR A 183 15.56 -28.34 -9.17
N ASP A 184 15.37 -28.91 -10.35
CA ASP A 184 16.41 -29.04 -11.37
C ASP A 184 15.94 -28.29 -12.63
N PRO A 185 16.50 -27.11 -12.94
CA PRO A 185 16.20 -26.38 -14.16
C PRO A 185 16.51 -27.16 -15.45
N ALA A 186 17.46 -28.10 -15.42
CA ALA A 186 17.83 -28.91 -16.59
C ALA A 186 16.85 -30.05 -16.86
N GLN A 187 16.03 -30.42 -15.88
CA GLN A 187 15.06 -31.51 -15.95
C GLN A 187 13.65 -31.00 -15.62
N TRP A 188 13.29 -29.80 -16.10
CA TRP A 188 12.02 -29.18 -15.75
C TRP A 188 10.81 -30.01 -16.19
N ASP A 189 10.78 -30.47 -17.45
CA ASP A 189 9.63 -31.14 -18.05
C ASP A 189 9.41 -32.58 -17.55
N THR A 190 10.37 -33.14 -16.80
CA THR A 190 10.27 -34.48 -16.21
C THR A 190 9.91 -34.45 -14.72
N GLN A 191 9.69 -33.27 -14.13
CA GLN A 191 9.29 -33.14 -12.72
C GLN A 191 7.84 -33.59 -12.51
N ASP A 192 7.57 -34.14 -11.33
CA ASP A 192 6.21 -34.47 -10.95
C ASP A 192 5.31 -33.20 -10.85
N PRO A 193 4.00 -33.35 -11.05
CA PRO A 193 3.07 -32.21 -11.05
C PRO A 193 3.10 -31.36 -9.77
N VAL A 194 3.38 -31.95 -8.61
CA VAL A 194 3.46 -31.21 -7.34
C VAL A 194 4.70 -30.33 -7.31
N ASN A 195 5.85 -30.83 -7.79
CA ASN A 195 7.08 -30.02 -7.86
C ASN A 195 6.92 -28.84 -8.82
N LEU A 196 6.29 -29.04 -9.97
CA LEU A 196 5.95 -27.99 -10.94
C LEU A 196 4.98 -26.95 -10.34
N ALA A 197 3.88 -27.41 -9.74
CA ALA A 197 2.91 -26.55 -9.07
C ALA A 197 3.56 -25.75 -7.92
N LEU A 198 4.35 -26.39 -7.06
CA LEU A 198 5.06 -25.74 -5.94
C LEU A 198 6.01 -24.66 -6.44
N SER A 199 6.80 -24.94 -7.48
CA SER A 199 7.75 -23.97 -8.04
C SER A 199 7.02 -22.77 -8.64
N SER A 200 5.95 -23.02 -9.39
CA SER A 200 5.09 -21.98 -9.96
C SER A 200 4.42 -21.15 -8.86
N ALA A 201 3.83 -21.79 -7.86
CA ALA A 201 3.17 -21.16 -6.71
C ALA A 201 4.12 -20.30 -5.87
N ASN A 202 5.31 -20.84 -5.55
CA ASN A 202 6.32 -20.10 -4.81
C ASN A 202 6.82 -18.89 -5.59
N THR A 203 7.03 -19.03 -6.90
CA THR A 203 7.37 -17.88 -7.77
C THR A 203 6.30 -16.79 -7.65
N CYS A 204 5.01 -17.16 -7.68
CA CYS A 204 3.90 -16.22 -7.49
C CYS A 204 3.99 -15.45 -6.18
N LEU A 205 4.21 -16.18 -5.07
CA LEU A 205 4.34 -15.59 -3.75
C LEU A 205 5.58 -14.69 -3.64
N TYR A 206 6.70 -15.07 -4.25
CA TYR A 206 7.91 -14.24 -4.27
C TYR A 206 7.66 -12.92 -5.01
N GLY A 207 6.90 -12.93 -6.10
CA GLY A 207 6.54 -11.70 -6.83
C GLY A 207 5.83 -10.67 -5.96
N ILE A 208 4.80 -11.09 -5.22
CA ILE A 208 4.01 -10.17 -4.38
C ILE A 208 4.79 -9.70 -3.14
N VAL A 209 5.56 -10.58 -2.52
CA VAL A 209 6.43 -10.24 -1.38
C VAL A 209 7.51 -9.26 -1.81
N HIS A 210 8.13 -9.49 -2.97
CA HIS A 210 9.14 -8.57 -3.51
C HIS A 210 8.55 -7.18 -3.76
N ALA A 211 7.35 -7.11 -4.34
CA ALA A 211 6.65 -5.83 -4.53
C ALA A 211 6.36 -5.12 -3.19
N ALA A 212 5.97 -5.86 -2.15
CA ALA A 212 5.73 -5.30 -0.81
C ALA A 212 7.02 -4.75 -0.16
N VAL A 213 8.11 -5.52 -0.23
CA VAL A 213 9.43 -5.12 0.29
C VAL A 213 9.90 -3.83 -0.38
N LEU A 214 9.78 -3.75 -1.70
CA LEU A 214 10.14 -2.54 -2.46
C LEU A 214 9.20 -1.37 -2.16
N ALA A 215 7.90 -1.61 -2.00
CA ALA A 215 6.94 -0.57 -1.63
C ALA A 215 7.24 0.03 -0.26
N LEU A 216 7.76 -0.75 0.68
CA LEU A 216 8.21 -0.27 2.00
C LEU A 216 9.54 0.49 1.98
N GLY A 217 10.31 0.40 0.88
CA GLY A 217 11.66 0.94 0.81
C GLY A 217 12.74 0.04 1.42
N CYS A 218 12.38 -1.18 1.80
CA CYS A 218 13.34 -2.17 2.29
C CYS A 218 14.19 -2.74 1.15
N SER A 219 15.34 -3.30 1.50
CA SER A 219 16.20 -4.04 0.57
C SER A 219 15.74 -5.50 0.45
N PRO A 220 15.46 -6.00 -0.77
CA PRO A 220 15.21 -7.42 -1.02
C PRO A 220 16.39 -8.35 -0.69
N ALA A 221 17.61 -7.80 -0.64
CA ALA A 221 18.84 -8.57 -0.48
C ALA A 221 19.24 -8.81 0.99
N LEU A 222 18.75 -8.00 1.93
CA LEU A 222 19.13 -8.09 3.35
C LEU A 222 18.22 -9.05 4.12
N GLY A 223 18.45 -10.36 3.90
CA GLY A 223 17.76 -11.45 4.58
C GLY A 223 18.35 -11.80 5.96
N PHE A 224 17.47 -12.16 6.89
CA PHE A 224 17.77 -12.62 8.23
C PHE A 224 18.05 -14.13 8.27
N VAL A 225 17.23 -14.94 7.58
CA VAL A 225 17.39 -16.40 7.52
C VAL A 225 18.11 -16.83 6.25
N HIS A 226 17.77 -16.29 5.09
CA HIS A 226 18.48 -16.51 3.83
C HIS A 226 19.60 -15.48 3.64
N SER A 227 20.62 -15.81 2.86
CA SER A 227 21.73 -14.91 2.53
C SER A 227 22.40 -15.30 1.21
N GLY A 228 23.16 -14.39 0.61
CA GLY A 228 23.98 -14.67 -0.58
C GLY A 228 23.30 -14.47 -1.94
N ASN A 229 22.07 -13.94 -1.96
CA ASN A 229 21.37 -13.56 -3.20
C ASN A 229 20.55 -12.28 -3.01
N GLN A 230 20.19 -11.63 -4.11
CA GLN A 230 19.46 -10.35 -4.13
C GLN A 230 17.99 -10.44 -3.71
N GLN A 231 17.49 -11.64 -3.38
CA GLN A 231 16.11 -11.91 -2.98
C GLN A 231 16.04 -12.57 -1.59
N ALA A 232 17.12 -12.54 -0.81
CA ALA A 232 17.19 -13.25 0.47
C ALA A 232 16.05 -12.86 1.42
N PHE A 233 15.76 -11.57 1.55
CA PHE A 233 14.66 -11.10 2.39
C PHE A 233 13.28 -11.46 1.81
N VAL A 234 13.17 -11.53 0.47
CA VAL A 234 11.94 -11.99 -0.19
C VAL A 234 11.65 -13.45 0.18
N TYR A 235 12.68 -14.30 0.23
CA TYR A 235 12.51 -15.70 0.64
C TYR A 235 12.13 -15.82 2.11
N ASP A 236 12.77 -15.05 2.99
CA ASP A 236 12.43 -15.01 4.42
C ASP A 236 10.96 -14.67 4.66
N VAL A 237 10.49 -13.59 4.04
CA VAL A 237 9.12 -13.12 4.21
C VAL A 237 8.13 -14.07 3.53
N ALA A 238 8.44 -14.58 2.34
CA ALA A 238 7.57 -15.54 1.66
C ALA A 238 7.40 -16.84 2.46
N ASP A 239 8.45 -17.29 3.14
CA ASP A 239 8.42 -18.50 3.93
C ASP A 239 7.34 -18.45 5.02
N LEU A 240 7.04 -17.26 5.57
CA LEU A 240 5.95 -17.05 6.54
C LEU A 240 4.59 -17.58 6.04
N TYR A 241 4.35 -17.61 4.73
CA TYR A 241 3.04 -17.94 4.15
C TYR A 241 3.00 -19.24 3.35
N LYS A 242 4.16 -19.85 3.01
CA LYS A 242 4.19 -21.04 2.13
C LYS A 242 3.41 -22.22 2.70
N ALA A 243 3.50 -22.44 4.01
CA ALA A 243 2.81 -23.54 4.67
C ALA A 243 1.28 -23.39 4.63
N GLU A 244 0.78 -22.14 4.63
CA GLU A 244 -0.65 -21.81 4.57
C GLU A 244 -1.16 -21.78 3.12
N LEU A 245 -0.34 -21.35 2.17
CA LEU A 245 -0.79 -21.00 0.82
C LEU A 245 -0.24 -21.92 -0.28
N THR A 246 1.08 -21.87 -0.54
CA THR A 246 1.65 -22.48 -1.75
C THR A 246 1.78 -24.00 -1.63
N ILE A 247 2.11 -24.49 -0.44
CA ILE A 247 2.33 -25.91 -0.20
C ILE A 247 1.01 -26.70 -0.33
N PRO A 248 -0.08 -26.36 0.39
CA PRO A 248 -1.34 -27.09 0.25
C PRO A 248 -1.91 -27.01 -1.17
N LEU A 249 -1.83 -25.83 -1.81
CA LEU A 249 -2.30 -25.65 -3.18
C LEU A 249 -1.58 -26.59 -4.14
N ALA A 250 -0.25 -26.67 -4.08
CA ALA A 250 0.50 -27.48 -5.02
C ALA A 250 0.22 -28.98 -4.87
N PHE A 251 0.06 -29.46 -3.63
CA PHE A 251 -0.34 -30.85 -3.40
C PHE A 251 -1.77 -31.14 -3.88
N SER A 252 -2.67 -30.16 -3.80
CA SER A 252 -4.02 -30.28 -4.37
C SER A 252 -4.04 -30.42 -5.90
N LEU A 253 -2.97 -29.97 -6.57
CA LEU A 253 -2.80 -30.03 -8.02
C LEU A 253 -2.01 -31.26 -8.50
N ASN A 254 -1.81 -32.28 -7.66
CA ASN A 254 -0.99 -33.45 -7.98
C ASN A 254 -1.45 -34.24 -9.22
N ALA A 255 -2.75 -34.19 -9.55
CA ALA A 255 -3.34 -34.89 -10.70
C ALA A 255 -3.63 -33.94 -11.88
N SER A 256 -3.21 -32.67 -11.79
CA SER A 256 -3.43 -31.71 -12.87
C SER A 256 -2.54 -32.03 -14.07
N ALA A 257 -3.12 -31.92 -15.28
CA ALA A 257 -2.37 -31.98 -16.53
C ALA A 257 -1.61 -30.68 -16.83
N ASN A 258 -1.96 -29.56 -16.19
CA ASN A 258 -1.32 -28.25 -16.35
C ASN A 258 -1.08 -27.57 -14.99
N PRO A 259 -0.33 -28.23 -14.08
CA PRO A 259 -0.23 -27.84 -12.67
C PRO A 259 0.31 -26.42 -12.47
N GLU A 260 1.26 -26.01 -13.31
CA GLU A 260 1.83 -24.67 -13.28
C GLU A 260 0.82 -23.56 -13.58
N ALA A 261 0.04 -23.76 -14.65
CA ALA A 261 -0.94 -22.78 -15.12
C ALA A 261 -2.12 -22.68 -14.14
N GLU A 262 -2.54 -23.81 -13.58
CA GLU A 262 -3.57 -23.87 -12.54
C GLU A 262 -3.11 -23.23 -11.23
N ALA A 263 -1.87 -23.45 -10.80
CA ALA A 263 -1.30 -22.76 -9.64
C ALA A 263 -1.31 -21.24 -9.81
N ARG A 264 -0.85 -20.75 -10.98
CA ARG A 264 -0.91 -19.31 -11.32
C ARG A 264 -2.34 -18.80 -11.34
N ARG A 265 -3.27 -19.51 -12.00
CA ARG A 265 -4.69 -19.14 -12.05
C ARG A 265 -5.32 -19.07 -10.66
N SER A 266 -5.04 -20.02 -9.77
CA SER A 266 -5.59 -20.06 -8.41
C SER A 266 -5.26 -18.80 -7.60
N PHE A 267 -4.04 -18.27 -7.73
CA PHE A 267 -3.64 -17.03 -7.07
C PHE A 267 -4.21 -15.77 -7.73
N ARG A 268 -4.39 -15.78 -9.06
CA ARG A 268 -5.02 -14.68 -9.80
C ARG A 268 -6.52 -14.59 -9.54
N ASN A 269 -7.21 -15.72 -9.56
CA ASN A 269 -8.65 -15.81 -9.39
C ASN A 269 -9.04 -15.35 -7.98
N GLY A 270 -9.72 -14.20 -7.90
CA GLY A 270 -10.10 -13.58 -6.63
C GLY A 270 -9.00 -12.73 -5.96
N LEU A 271 -7.89 -12.45 -6.66
CA LEU A 271 -6.80 -11.59 -6.20
C LEU A 271 -6.23 -12.03 -4.84
N ARG A 272 -6.16 -13.35 -4.58
CA ARG A 272 -5.79 -13.92 -3.27
C ARG A 272 -4.44 -13.42 -2.76
N LEU A 273 -3.45 -13.26 -3.65
CA LEU A 273 -2.14 -12.72 -3.27
C LEU A 273 -2.17 -11.21 -2.99
N PHE A 274 -2.98 -10.44 -3.71
CA PHE A 274 -3.12 -9.00 -3.43
C PHE A 274 -3.78 -8.74 -2.07
N ARG A 275 -4.74 -9.57 -1.69
CA ARG A 275 -5.36 -9.51 -0.34
C ARG A 275 -4.36 -9.83 0.78
N LEU A 276 -3.23 -10.45 0.46
CA LEU A 276 -2.16 -10.74 1.41
C LEU A 276 -1.22 -9.54 1.62
N LEU A 277 -1.17 -8.57 0.70
CA LEU A 277 -0.24 -7.43 0.78
C LEU A 277 -0.33 -6.65 2.11
N PRO A 278 -1.52 -6.28 2.64
CA PRO A 278 -1.61 -5.58 3.92
C PRO A 278 -1.01 -6.40 5.06
N ARG A 279 -1.26 -7.72 5.08
CA ARG A 279 -0.68 -8.64 6.06
C ARG A 279 0.84 -8.72 5.91
N ILE A 280 1.37 -8.86 4.68
CA ILE A 280 2.82 -8.87 4.43
C ILE A 280 3.49 -7.61 4.97
N ILE A 281 2.92 -6.45 4.66
CA ILE A 281 3.47 -5.17 5.13
C ILE A 281 3.47 -5.11 6.65
N HIS A 282 2.34 -5.39 7.27
CA HIS A 282 2.21 -5.40 8.72
C HIS A 282 3.24 -6.34 9.37
N ASP A 283 3.41 -7.53 8.80
CA ASP A 283 4.30 -8.55 9.32
C ASP A 283 5.77 -8.11 9.21
N VAL A 284 6.17 -7.53 8.08
CA VAL A 284 7.52 -6.96 7.89
C VAL A 284 7.77 -5.82 8.89
N GLN A 285 6.80 -4.92 9.08
CA GLN A 285 6.92 -3.82 10.04
C GLN A 285 7.09 -4.34 11.47
N CYS A 286 6.28 -5.32 11.89
CA CYS A 286 6.41 -5.95 13.21
C CYS A 286 7.75 -6.66 13.41
N LEU A 287 8.31 -7.26 12.36
CA LEU A 287 9.61 -7.93 12.44
C LEU A 287 10.76 -6.92 12.57
N LEU A 288 10.66 -5.77 11.90
CA LEU A 288 11.72 -4.75 11.88
C LEU A 288 11.61 -3.73 13.02
N ASP A 289 10.43 -3.59 13.62
CA ASP A 289 10.14 -2.65 14.72
C ASP A 289 9.06 -3.23 15.65
N PRO A 290 9.42 -4.21 16.50
CA PRO A 290 8.45 -4.91 17.36
C PRO A 290 7.79 -3.98 18.39
N ASP A 291 8.53 -2.98 18.89
CA ASP A 291 8.09 -2.03 19.92
C ASP A 291 7.55 -0.72 19.34
N GLY A 292 7.40 -0.64 18.02
CA GLY A 292 6.97 0.57 17.32
C GLY A 292 5.53 0.96 17.62
N ASP A 293 5.31 2.24 17.96
CA ASP A 293 3.97 2.82 18.00
C ASP A 293 3.35 2.83 16.58
N ARG A 294 2.35 1.99 16.38
CA ARG A 294 1.65 1.85 15.09
C ARG A 294 0.57 2.90 14.88
N GLN A 295 0.16 3.59 15.94
CA GLN A 295 -0.84 4.66 15.87
C GLN A 295 -0.22 5.94 15.31
N ASN A 296 1.10 6.09 15.42
CA ASN A 296 1.83 7.26 14.93
C ASN A 296 2.75 6.91 13.73
N PRO A 297 2.27 7.02 12.48
CA PRO A 297 3.05 6.64 11.31
C PRO A 297 4.30 7.50 11.14
N ILE A 298 5.38 6.87 10.65
CA ILE A 298 6.69 7.50 10.42
C ILE A 298 6.53 8.74 9.50
N PRO A 299 6.98 9.93 9.92
CA PRO A 299 6.90 11.13 9.10
C PRO A 299 7.74 10.98 7.82
N ARG A 300 7.18 11.32 6.65
CA ARG A 300 7.98 11.47 5.43
C ARG A 300 8.89 12.69 5.60
N ARG A 301 10.22 12.52 5.43
CA ARG A 301 11.16 13.63 5.45
C ARG A 301 11.10 14.41 4.14
N ASN A 302 11.12 15.74 4.21
CA ASN A 302 11.23 16.60 3.04
C ASN A 302 12.65 16.47 2.44
N SER A 303 12.77 16.37 1.11
CA SER A 303 14.08 16.37 0.43
C SER A 303 14.90 17.64 0.70
N SER A 304 14.27 18.73 1.14
CA SER A 304 14.93 19.98 1.54
C SER A 304 15.66 19.91 2.89
N THR A 305 15.57 18.82 3.65
CA THR A 305 16.34 18.60 4.88
C THR A 305 17.43 17.53 4.74
N CYS A 306 17.74 17.11 3.51
CA CYS A 306 18.84 16.21 3.15
C CYS A 306 20.22 16.90 3.26
N GLY A 307 20.47 17.54 4.40
CA GLY A 307 21.70 18.28 4.72
C GLY A 307 22.00 18.35 6.21
N THR A 308 21.25 17.61 7.05
CA THR A 308 21.64 17.46 8.45
C THR A 308 22.83 16.49 8.51
N PRO A 309 23.99 16.89 9.09
CA PRO A 309 25.07 15.94 9.37
C PRO A 309 24.52 14.80 10.23
N TRP A 310 25.16 13.62 10.13
CA TRP A 310 24.78 12.38 10.82
C TRP A 310 24.13 12.70 12.17
N PRO A 311 22.83 12.43 12.38
CA PRO A 311 22.27 12.61 13.71
C PRO A 311 23.11 11.77 14.67
N ALA A 312 23.42 12.32 15.84
CA ALA A 312 24.00 11.55 16.93
C ALA A 312 23.26 10.21 17.06
N PRO A 313 23.95 9.10 17.39
CA PRO A 313 23.34 7.78 17.45
C PRO A 313 22.00 7.88 18.18
N PHE A 314 20.92 7.48 17.49
CA PHE A 314 19.58 7.47 18.07
C PHE A 314 19.68 6.84 19.47
N PRO A 315 19.12 7.47 20.51
CA PRO A 315 19.20 6.92 21.85
C PRO A 315 18.70 5.48 21.81
N ALA A 316 19.42 4.59 22.50
CA ALA A 316 18.96 3.22 22.73
C ALA A 316 17.53 3.27 23.26
N ALA A 317 16.71 2.30 22.84
CA ALA A 317 15.33 2.18 23.29
C ALA A 317 15.24 2.41 24.81
N PRO A 318 14.28 3.20 25.31
CA PRO A 318 14.20 3.51 26.72
C PRO A 318 14.01 2.24 27.54
N THR A 319 15.08 1.82 28.23
CA THR A 319 15.03 0.82 29.29
C THR A 319 14.48 1.47 30.55
N THR A 320 13.15 1.53 30.67
CA THR A 320 12.34 1.49 31.91
C THR A 320 10.94 1.97 31.55
N ALA A 321 10.01 1.02 31.40
CA ALA A 321 8.59 1.32 31.43
C ALA A 321 8.19 1.52 32.89
N GLU A 322 7.80 2.74 33.27
CA GLU A 322 6.95 2.92 34.46
C GLU A 322 5.52 2.48 34.11
N PRO A 323 4.79 1.88 35.07
CA PRO A 323 3.46 1.36 34.81
C PRO A 323 2.47 2.54 34.76
N HIS A 324 2.14 3.00 33.56
CA HIS A 324 0.96 3.82 33.37
C HIS A 324 -0.26 2.90 33.21
N ASP A 325 -1.08 2.87 34.26
CA ASP A 325 -2.47 2.42 34.19
C ASP A 325 -3.19 3.24 33.10
N ASN A 326 -3.51 2.59 31.99
CA ASN A 326 -4.40 3.14 30.97
C ASN A 326 -5.58 2.15 30.83
N PRO A 327 -6.82 2.57 31.15
CA PRO A 327 -7.97 1.69 31.08
C PRO A 327 -8.17 1.21 29.63
N GLN A 328 -8.51 -0.07 29.53
CA GLN A 328 -8.77 -0.78 28.29
C GLN A 328 -9.76 0.00 27.42
N LEU A 329 -9.29 0.51 26.28
CA LEU A 329 -10.14 0.87 25.15
C LEU A 329 -9.94 -0.19 24.08
N GLU A 330 -11.03 -0.92 23.83
CA GLU A 330 -11.14 -2.00 22.86
C GLU A 330 -10.64 -1.56 21.48
N GLY A 331 -9.96 -2.48 20.80
CA GLY A 331 -9.36 -2.23 19.51
C GLY A 331 -10.41 -1.95 18.43
N THR A 332 -10.54 -0.69 18.03
CA THR A 332 -11.14 -0.33 16.75
C THR A 332 -10.06 -0.38 15.68
N ALA A 333 -10.19 -1.30 14.74
CA ALA A 333 -9.48 -1.23 13.45
C ALA A 333 -9.67 0.18 12.85
N PRO A 334 -8.69 0.74 12.10
CA PRO A 334 -8.89 2.02 11.44
C PRO A 334 -10.07 1.88 10.49
N MET A 335 -11.20 2.49 10.86
CA MET A 335 -12.41 2.54 10.04
C MET A 335 -12.04 3.24 8.73
N ALA A 336 -12.28 2.59 7.60
CA ALA A 336 -12.11 3.21 6.29
C ALA A 336 -12.99 4.47 6.21
N SER A 337 -12.38 5.65 6.30
CA SER A 337 -13.11 6.92 6.38
C SER A 337 -13.36 7.47 4.96
N MET A 338 -14.62 7.49 4.52
CA MET A 338 -15.02 7.97 3.19
C MET A 338 -15.24 9.49 3.18
N THR A 339 -14.54 10.22 2.32
CA THR A 339 -14.74 11.64 2.02
C THR A 339 -15.50 11.79 0.70
N VAL A 340 -16.51 12.66 0.67
CA VAL A 340 -17.28 13.03 -0.52
C VAL A 340 -17.13 14.53 -0.76
N LEU A 341 -16.89 14.92 -1.99
CA LEU A 341 -16.67 16.30 -2.37
C LEU A 341 -17.39 16.60 -3.68
N ALA A 342 -18.30 17.57 -3.66
CA ALA A 342 -19.05 18.02 -4.84
C ALA A 342 -18.74 19.48 -5.12
N THR A 343 -18.48 19.86 -6.38
CA THR A 343 -18.07 21.24 -6.71
C THR A 343 -18.56 21.73 -8.07
N THR A 344 -19.26 22.86 -8.14
CA THR A 344 -19.72 23.46 -9.41
C THR A 344 -18.84 24.61 -9.88
N ALA A 345 -18.73 24.77 -11.21
CA ALA A 345 -18.05 25.90 -11.87
C ALA A 345 -16.58 26.09 -11.45
N VAL A 346 -15.87 24.97 -11.26
CA VAL A 346 -14.47 24.96 -10.85
C VAL A 346 -13.54 24.85 -12.06
N PRO A 347 -12.40 25.57 -12.10
CA PRO A 347 -11.45 25.47 -13.21
C PRO A 347 -10.90 24.04 -13.44
N ASP A 348 -10.64 23.66 -14.69
CA ASP A 348 -10.16 22.31 -15.06
C ASP A 348 -8.87 21.88 -14.36
N HIS A 349 -7.97 22.83 -14.08
CA HIS A 349 -6.74 22.54 -13.35
C HIS A 349 -6.98 22.09 -11.89
N LEU A 350 -8.10 22.48 -11.28
CA LEU A 350 -8.50 22.06 -9.95
C LEU A 350 -9.24 20.71 -10.02
N ARG A 351 -10.05 20.45 -11.06
CA ARG A 351 -10.56 19.10 -11.34
C ARG A 351 -9.42 18.09 -11.45
N GLY A 352 -8.42 18.40 -12.27
CA GLY A 352 -7.21 17.58 -12.43
C GLY A 352 -6.33 17.48 -11.17
N ALA A 353 -6.56 18.32 -10.15
CA ALA A 353 -5.94 18.16 -8.84
C ALA A 353 -6.75 17.23 -7.93
N LEU A 354 -8.08 17.32 -7.96
CA LEU A 354 -8.99 16.48 -7.19
C LEU A 354 -8.95 15.03 -7.65
N THR A 355 -8.89 14.77 -8.95
CA THR A 355 -8.78 13.42 -9.52
C THR A 355 -7.49 12.69 -9.16
N ARG A 356 -6.47 13.41 -8.65
CA ARG A 356 -5.24 12.77 -8.12
C ARG A 356 -5.50 12.05 -6.80
N TRP A 357 -6.49 12.51 -6.04
CA TRP A 357 -6.78 12.07 -4.67
C TRP A 357 -8.06 11.26 -4.57
N LEU A 358 -9.05 11.64 -5.37
CA LEU A 358 -10.42 11.16 -5.29
C LEU A 358 -10.85 10.64 -6.66
N LEU A 359 -11.79 9.71 -6.67
CA LEU A 359 -12.44 9.22 -7.87
C LEU A 359 -13.57 10.18 -8.25
N GLU A 360 -13.59 10.68 -9.49
CA GLU A 360 -14.72 11.42 -10.02
C GLU A 360 -15.80 10.43 -10.50
N VAL A 361 -16.91 10.35 -9.77
CA VAL A 361 -17.97 9.35 -10.01
C VAL A 361 -18.99 9.85 -11.02
N THR A 362 -19.31 11.14 -10.95
CA THR A 362 -20.04 11.90 -11.96
C THR A 362 -19.32 13.24 -12.12
N PRO A 363 -19.56 14.00 -13.21
CA PRO A 363 -19.00 15.34 -13.32
C PRO A 363 -19.18 16.09 -12.00
N GLU A 364 -18.09 16.66 -11.49
CA GLU A 364 -18.12 17.51 -10.30
C GLU A 364 -18.41 16.80 -8.97
N LEU A 365 -18.48 15.46 -8.94
CA LEU A 365 -18.63 14.65 -7.73
C LEU A 365 -17.45 13.71 -7.53
N TYR A 366 -16.73 13.90 -6.43
CA TYR A 366 -15.51 13.21 -6.08
C TYR A 366 -15.68 12.40 -4.80
N VAL A 367 -15.16 11.17 -4.79
CA VAL A 367 -15.25 10.25 -3.64
C VAL A 367 -13.91 9.57 -3.39
N GLY A 368 -13.48 9.48 -2.14
CA GLY A 368 -12.27 8.74 -1.77
C GLY A 368 -11.93 8.79 -0.29
N THR A 369 -10.87 8.09 0.10
CA THR A 369 -10.33 8.12 1.47
C THR A 369 -9.09 8.98 1.50
N VAL A 370 -9.13 10.06 2.29
CA VAL A 370 -8.01 10.97 2.47
C VAL A 370 -7.85 11.30 3.96
N SER A 371 -6.62 11.53 4.42
CA SER A 371 -6.38 11.97 5.79
C SER A 371 -7.00 13.34 6.07
N ALA A 372 -7.32 13.65 7.33
CA ALA A 372 -7.89 14.94 7.74
C ALA A 372 -7.09 16.14 7.20
N ARG A 373 -5.75 16.06 7.24
CA ARG A 373 -4.87 17.09 6.69
C ARG A 373 -5.05 17.30 5.19
N VAL A 374 -5.07 16.21 4.42
CA VAL A 374 -5.22 16.28 2.96
C VAL A 374 -6.59 16.82 2.60
N ARG A 375 -7.65 16.35 3.28
CA ARG A 375 -9.00 16.87 3.15
C ARG A 375 -9.06 18.39 3.36
N ASP A 376 -8.44 18.89 4.43
CA ASP A 376 -8.48 20.32 4.78
C ASP A 376 -7.71 21.19 3.75
N GLU A 377 -6.61 20.69 3.21
CA GLU A 377 -5.86 21.36 2.13
C GLU A 377 -6.62 21.37 0.79
N LEU A 378 -7.26 20.25 0.43
CA LEU A 378 -8.14 20.18 -0.74
C LEU A 378 -9.29 21.18 -0.58
N TRP A 379 -9.91 21.24 0.60
CA TRP A 379 -10.95 22.21 0.91
C TRP A 379 -10.48 23.66 0.77
N ALA A 380 -9.33 24.01 1.35
CA ALA A 380 -8.75 25.35 1.22
C ALA A 380 -8.49 25.73 -0.25
N SER A 381 -8.04 24.78 -1.06
CA SER A 381 -7.75 25.00 -2.48
C SER A 381 -9.02 25.20 -3.32
N ILE A 382 -10.09 24.47 -2.99
CA ILE A 382 -11.39 24.62 -3.63
C ILE A 382 -11.99 25.97 -3.26
N THR A 383 -12.08 26.28 -1.96
CA THR A 383 -12.66 27.53 -1.48
C THR A 383 -11.97 28.77 -2.02
N ALA A 384 -10.66 28.72 -2.28
CA ALA A 384 -9.92 29.81 -2.93
C ALA A 384 -10.29 30.02 -4.42
N CYS A 385 -10.87 29.02 -5.08
CA CYS A 385 -11.18 29.03 -6.51
C CYS A 385 -12.69 29.10 -6.80
N VAL A 386 -13.53 28.76 -5.83
CA VAL A 386 -15.00 28.83 -5.95
C VAL A 386 -15.40 30.30 -6.12
N ARG A 387 -15.80 30.66 -7.34
CA ARG A 387 -16.34 31.98 -7.69
C ARG A 387 -17.86 31.96 -7.52
N ASN A 388 -18.60 32.01 -8.64
CA ASN A 388 -20.06 31.93 -8.67
C ASN A 388 -20.57 30.47 -8.59
N GLY A 389 -19.71 29.54 -8.22
CA GLY A 389 -20.02 28.13 -8.05
C GLY A 389 -20.30 27.79 -6.60
N THR A 390 -20.46 26.51 -6.33
CA THR A 390 -20.68 25.94 -5.00
C THR A 390 -19.73 24.80 -4.76
N ALA A 391 -19.37 24.56 -3.50
CA ALA A 391 -18.65 23.37 -3.09
C ALA A 391 -19.26 22.81 -1.81
N VAL A 392 -19.34 21.48 -1.74
CA VAL A 392 -19.78 20.72 -0.57
C VAL A 392 -18.75 19.65 -0.29
N LEU A 393 -18.35 19.53 0.96
CA LEU A 393 -17.46 18.50 1.47
C LEU A 393 -18.18 17.79 2.62
N ALA A 394 -18.34 16.48 2.50
CA ALA A 394 -18.80 15.60 3.57
C ALA A 394 -17.68 14.65 3.98
N TYR A 395 -17.42 14.52 5.28
CA TYR A 395 -16.38 13.62 5.79
C TYR A 395 -16.77 13.02 7.15
N PRO A 396 -16.19 11.87 7.53
CA PRO A 396 -16.55 11.20 8.78
C PRO A 396 -16.06 12.01 9.97
N SER A 397 -16.91 12.12 10.98
CA SER A 397 -16.63 12.83 12.23
C SER A 397 -17.22 12.05 13.40
N ASP A 398 -16.61 12.17 14.57
CA ASP A 398 -17.07 11.50 15.79
C ASP A 398 -18.20 12.33 16.43
N ASN A 399 -19.33 12.37 15.74
CA ASN A 399 -20.57 13.01 16.19
C ASN A 399 -21.76 12.06 15.96
N GLU A 400 -22.94 12.44 16.47
CA GLU A 400 -24.14 11.61 16.39
C GLU A 400 -24.54 11.22 14.96
N GLN A 401 -24.23 12.07 13.98
CA GLN A 401 -24.52 11.81 12.57
C GLN A 401 -23.44 10.98 11.86
N GLY A 402 -22.27 10.79 12.48
CA GLY A 402 -21.11 10.11 11.92
C GLY A 402 -20.39 10.88 10.81
N PHE A 403 -20.77 12.14 10.55
CA PHE A 403 -20.16 12.98 9.51
C PHE A 403 -20.31 14.47 9.80
N GLU A 404 -19.47 15.28 9.16
CA GLU A 404 -19.55 16.73 9.18
C GLU A 404 -19.62 17.27 7.73
N LEU A 405 -20.30 18.40 7.56
CA LEU A 405 -20.47 19.09 6.28
C LEU A 405 -19.75 20.43 6.28
N ARG A 406 -18.99 20.70 5.21
CA ARG A 406 -18.50 22.03 4.89
C ARG A 406 -19.03 22.47 3.55
N THR A 407 -19.40 23.73 3.44
CA THR A 407 -19.92 24.28 2.20
C THR A 407 -19.28 25.65 1.89
N ALA A 408 -19.16 25.98 0.61
CA ALA A 408 -18.59 27.24 0.15
C ALA A 408 -19.23 27.70 -1.16
N GLY A 409 -19.14 29.01 -1.44
CA GLY A 409 -19.81 29.64 -2.58
C GLY A 409 -21.26 30.03 -2.30
N GLU A 410 -21.94 30.57 -3.31
CA GLU A 410 -23.32 31.02 -3.20
C GLU A 410 -24.30 29.87 -3.33
N GLN A 411 -25.02 29.57 -2.25
CA GLN A 411 -25.92 28.42 -2.18
C GLN A 411 -27.19 28.79 -1.43
N ARG A 412 -28.33 28.32 -1.96
CA ARG A 412 -29.65 28.45 -1.29
C ARG A 412 -29.79 27.51 -0.10
N ARG A 413 -28.89 26.53 0.03
CA ARG A 413 -28.88 25.54 1.12
C ARG A 413 -27.63 25.75 1.96
N SER A 414 -27.78 25.97 3.26
CA SER A 414 -26.65 26.14 4.17
C SER A 414 -26.76 25.18 5.35
N PRO A 415 -25.67 24.51 5.75
CA PRO A 415 -25.63 23.78 7.00
C PRO A 415 -25.94 24.72 8.18
N LEU A 416 -26.76 24.24 9.11
CA LEU A 416 -27.10 24.90 10.37
C LEU A 416 -26.92 23.88 11.49
N ASP A 417 -26.23 24.28 12.54
CA ASP A 417 -26.15 23.48 13.77
C ASP A 417 -27.44 23.67 14.59
N PHE A 418 -28.07 22.56 14.97
CA PHE A 418 -29.26 22.53 15.82
C PHE A 418 -29.05 21.44 16.88
N ASP A 419 -28.65 21.88 18.07
CA ASP A 419 -28.38 21.01 19.23
C ASP A 419 -27.34 19.91 18.95
N GLY A 420 -26.26 20.26 18.23
CA GLY A 420 -25.19 19.34 17.86
C GLY A 420 -25.47 18.52 16.60
N LEU A 421 -26.66 18.65 16.00
CA LEU A 421 -27.00 18.06 14.70
C LEU A 421 -26.84 19.08 13.57
N THR A 422 -26.11 18.70 12.53
CA THR A 422 -26.05 19.48 11.29
C THR A 422 -27.29 19.21 10.44
N LEU A 423 -28.13 20.23 10.28
CA LEU A 423 -29.32 20.26 9.41
C LEU A 423 -29.09 21.18 8.21
N VAL A 424 -29.94 21.08 7.18
CA VAL A 424 -29.84 21.91 5.96
C VAL A 424 -30.98 22.92 5.92
N ALA A 425 -30.67 24.20 6.14
CA ALA A 425 -31.62 25.29 5.98
C ALA A 425 -31.77 25.67 4.50
N PHE A 426 -32.99 25.98 4.07
CA PHE A 426 -33.28 26.48 2.72
C PHE A 426 -33.61 27.97 2.78
N ARG A 427 -32.98 28.77 1.92
CA ARG A 427 -33.25 30.20 1.77
C ARG A 427 -34.09 30.44 0.52
N GLU A 428 -35.24 31.09 0.70
CA GLU A 428 -36.00 31.69 -0.40
C GLU A 428 -35.26 32.92 -0.95
N GLU A 429 -35.42 33.20 -2.24
CA GLU A 429 -34.79 34.37 -2.86
C GLU A 429 -35.29 35.67 -2.20
N GLY A 430 -34.38 36.42 -1.55
CA GLY A 430 -34.65 37.80 -1.12
C GLY A 430 -34.57 38.11 0.38
N GLN A 431 -34.32 37.16 1.28
CA GLN A 431 -34.21 37.45 2.72
C GLN A 431 -32.75 37.53 3.21
N GLN A 432 -32.35 38.71 3.70
CA GLN A 432 -31.11 38.92 4.47
C GLN A 432 -31.19 38.18 5.81
N THR A 433 -30.03 37.73 6.30
CA THR A 433 -29.83 36.92 7.51
C THR A 433 -30.64 37.43 8.71
N ALA A 434 -31.64 36.65 9.14
CA ALA A 434 -32.17 36.77 10.50
C ALA A 434 -31.08 36.33 11.48
N LYS A 435 -30.92 37.06 12.59
CA LYS A 435 -29.96 36.75 13.65
C LYS A 435 -30.18 35.33 14.18
N PRO A 436 -29.11 34.61 14.56
CA PRO A 436 -29.24 33.33 15.23
C PRO A 436 -30.01 33.52 16.55
N PHE A 437 -30.88 32.55 16.86
CA PHE A 437 -31.61 32.44 18.11
C PHE A 437 -30.66 32.05 19.26
#